data_AF-A0A961ALU8-F1
#
_entry.id   AF-A0A961ALU8-F1
#
_cell.length_a   1.000
_cell.length_b   1.000
_cell.length_c   1.000
_cell.angle_alpha   90.00
_cell.angle_beta   90.00
_cell.angle_gamma   90.00
#
_symmetry.space_group_name_H-M   'P 1'
#
loop_
_entity.id
_entity.type
_entity.pdbx_description
1 polymer ?
#
loop_
_entity_poly.entity_id
_entity_poly.type
_entity_poly.pdbx_seq_one_letter_code
_entity_poly.pdbx_strand_id
1 'polypeptide(L)'
;MTPADPPCTLPRHLLWPGEAHEMAFRRIPPGEFWMGSRGYETNEEPRHRVRITQPFWMAETPVTQAQYAAMGKGNPSHFKDKPDHPVEQVSWLDAVAFADWVANDRAAEMPEGCDLACLPTEAEWEYACRAGTETEYWSGDGEAALAEVGWFGEEWGSGSTHPVRSKMRANPFGLFDMHGNVWEWCHDEFQQTPYRDRPGGAMDTGWDERLADYQEQRALTSDVSSLRSLRGGSWFDAARLCRSAFRGRLGAARRLGDFGFRLCLLPGPKEQAGSGAQGGRRGGGTEPKPTEQGGAGVVNLRAERGPRPRPSA
;
A
#
# COMPACT_ATOMS: atom_id res chain seq x y z
N MET A 1 -0.83 16.06 30.99
CA MET A 1 -1.45 16.82 29.89
C MET A 1 -0.64 16.49 28.65
N THR A 2 -1.20 15.70 27.74
CA THR A 2 -0.61 15.47 26.41
C THR A 2 -0.54 16.81 25.68
N PRO A 3 0.52 17.10 24.91
CA PRO A 3 0.53 18.27 24.03
C PRO A 3 -0.71 18.17 23.12
N ALA A 4 -1.54 19.20 23.12
CA ALA A 4 -2.64 19.28 22.17
C ALA A 4 -2.02 19.26 20.77
N ASP A 5 -2.50 18.35 19.91
CA ASP A 5 -2.09 18.31 18.52
C ASP A 5 -2.27 19.72 17.91
N PRO A 6 -1.31 20.19 17.08
CA PRO A 6 -1.49 21.47 16.40
C PRO A 6 -2.81 21.45 15.63
N PRO A 7 -3.56 22.57 15.60
CA PRO A 7 -4.88 22.62 14.98
C PRO A 7 -4.76 22.16 13.53
N CYS A 8 -5.34 21.00 13.24
CA CYS A 8 -5.33 20.39 11.93
C CYS A 8 -6.50 20.95 11.12
N THR A 9 -6.20 21.60 9.99
CA THR A 9 -7.19 22.21 9.10
C THR A 9 -7.80 21.22 8.10
N LEU A 10 -7.24 20.01 8.00
CA LEU A 10 -7.72 18.97 7.10
C LEU A 10 -8.95 18.25 7.66
N PRO A 11 -9.99 17.96 6.85
CA PRO A 11 -11.14 17.19 7.30
C PRO A 11 -10.75 15.75 7.72
N ARG A 12 -11.68 14.99 8.31
CA ARG A 12 -11.46 13.56 8.62
C ARG A 12 -11.68 12.64 7.43
N HIS A 13 -12.44 13.12 6.45
CA HIS A 13 -12.86 12.39 5.27
C HIS A 13 -12.88 13.37 4.10
N LEU A 14 -12.38 12.92 2.95
CA LEU A 14 -12.48 13.63 1.68
C LEU A 14 -13.30 12.76 0.73
N LEU A 15 -14.34 13.32 0.13
CA LEU A 15 -14.93 12.78 -1.08
C LEU A 15 -14.31 13.49 -2.27
N TRP A 16 -13.67 12.73 -3.13
CA TRP A 16 -13.25 13.17 -4.44
C TRP A 16 -14.42 12.98 -5.39
N PRO A 17 -15.08 14.05 -5.86
CA PRO A 17 -16.32 13.94 -6.61
C PRO A 17 -16.15 13.35 -8.02
N GLY A 18 -17.19 12.64 -8.48
CA GLY A 18 -17.31 12.16 -9.84
C GLY A 18 -18.41 11.11 -9.97
N GLU A 19 -19.37 11.31 -10.88
CA GLU A 19 -20.57 10.46 -10.95
C GLU A 19 -20.28 8.95 -11.11
N ALA A 20 -19.12 8.57 -11.67
CA ALA A 20 -18.70 7.17 -11.84
C ALA A 20 -17.35 6.81 -11.19
N HIS A 21 -16.68 7.75 -10.50
CA HIS A 21 -15.32 7.57 -10.00
C HIS A 21 -15.07 8.29 -8.66
N GLU A 22 -16.11 8.42 -7.83
CA GLU A 22 -15.97 9.01 -6.51
C GLU A 22 -14.97 8.20 -5.66
N MET A 23 -13.96 8.88 -5.11
CA MET A 23 -12.96 8.27 -4.22
C MET A 23 -13.04 8.90 -2.84
N ALA A 24 -13.23 8.07 -1.82
CA ALA A 24 -13.20 8.52 -0.44
C ALA A 24 -11.81 8.30 0.17
N PHE A 25 -11.30 9.27 0.92
CA PHE A 25 -10.02 9.17 1.64
C PHE A 25 -10.21 9.39 3.14
N ARG A 26 -9.50 8.59 3.94
CA ARG A 26 -9.43 8.73 5.40
C ARG A 26 -8.11 9.38 5.80
N ARG A 27 -8.19 10.34 6.72
CA ARG A 27 -6.99 10.94 7.31
C ARG A 27 -6.40 9.98 8.33
N ILE A 28 -5.21 9.48 8.05
CA ILE A 28 -4.43 8.63 8.92
C ILE A 28 -3.57 9.54 9.83
N PRO A 29 -3.71 9.47 11.16
CA PRO A 29 -2.97 10.34 12.07
C PRO A 29 -1.50 9.91 12.16
N PRO A 30 -0.58 10.82 12.55
CA PRO A 30 0.76 10.41 12.96
C PRO A 30 0.66 9.54 14.22
N GLY A 31 1.65 8.67 14.42
CA GLY A 31 1.68 7.78 15.57
C GLY A 31 2.80 6.75 15.50
N GLU A 32 2.81 5.84 16.48
CA GLU A 32 3.78 4.75 16.52
C GLU A 32 3.07 3.41 16.58
N PHE A 33 3.65 2.41 15.93
CA PHE A 33 3.16 1.05 15.99
C PHE A 33 4.31 0.04 15.98
N TRP A 34 3.97 -1.21 16.21
CA TRP A 34 4.88 -2.32 16.03
C TRP A 34 4.71 -2.90 14.62
N MET A 35 5.74 -2.77 13.80
CA MET A 35 5.79 -3.34 12.47
C MET A 35 6.41 -4.73 12.49
N GLY A 36 5.90 -5.62 11.63
CA GLY A 36 6.34 -7.00 11.55
C GLY A 36 5.65 -7.91 12.58
N SER A 37 6.14 -9.14 12.69
CA SER A 37 5.56 -10.18 13.55
C SER A 37 6.63 -10.94 14.32
N ARG A 38 6.19 -11.89 15.16
CA ARG A 38 7.08 -12.82 15.86
C ARG A 38 6.69 -14.24 15.47
N GLY A 39 7.63 -15.02 14.96
CA GLY A 39 7.48 -16.46 14.73
C GLY A 39 6.68 -16.88 13.49
N TYR A 40 6.34 -15.96 12.58
CA TYR A 40 5.63 -16.31 11.34
C TYR A 40 6.56 -16.48 10.14
N GLU A 41 7.11 -15.36 9.63
CA GLU A 41 7.99 -15.33 8.47
C GLU A 41 9.28 -14.58 8.80
N THR A 42 10.40 -15.03 8.26
CA THR A 42 11.72 -14.41 8.54
C THR A 42 11.84 -12.99 8.01
N ASN A 43 11.12 -12.66 6.93
CA ASN A 43 11.09 -11.32 6.34
C ASN A 43 10.14 -10.36 7.08
N GLU A 44 9.38 -10.85 8.07
CA GLU A 44 8.56 -10.07 9.00
C GLU A 44 9.30 -9.79 10.32
N GLU A 45 10.52 -10.31 10.46
CA GLU A 45 11.33 -10.21 11.68
C GLU A 45 12.60 -9.36 11.49
N PRO A 46 13.12 -8.76 12.58
CA PRO A 46 12.49 -8.66 13.89
C PRO A 46 11.32 -7.66 13.90
N ARG A 47 10.33 -7.93 14.76
CA ARG A 47 9.31 -6.93 15.11
C ARG A 47 9.99 -5.71 15.74
N HIS A 48 9.72 -4.52 15.20
CA HIS A 48 10.36 -3.27 15.61
C HIS A 48 9.35 -2.12 15.65
N ARG A 49 9.71 -1.02 16.34
CA ARG A 49 8.87 0.18 16.39
C ARG A 49 9.01 0.96 15.09
N VAL A 50 7.91 1.48 14.58
CA VAL A 50 7.92 2.45 13.48
C VAL A 50 7.07 3.66 13.87
N ARG A 51 7.56 4.86 13.58
CA ARG A 51 6.84 6.12 13.78
C ARG A 51 6.40 6.69 12.43
N ILE A 52 5.10 6.87 12.26
CA ILE A 52 4.49 7.71 11.23
C ILE A 52 4.53 9.15 11.72
N THR A 53 5.31 10.00 11.06
CA THR A 53 5.67 11.33 11.58
C THR A 53 4.69 12.43 11.19
N GLN A 54 4.02 12.29 10.04
CA GLN A 54 3.05 13.25 9.53
C GLN A 54 1.72 12.54 9.23
N PRO A 55 0.59 13.24 9.37
CA PRO A 55 -0.67 12.70 8.85
C PRO A 55 -0.61 12.61 7.33
N PHE A 56 -1.27 11.60 6.78
CA PHE A 56 -1.48 11.45 5.35
C PHE A 56 -2.91 10.99 5.09
N TRP A 57 -3.35 11.07 3.85
CA TRP A 57 -4.63 10.54 3.42
C TRP A 57 -4.43 9.18 2.78
N MET A 58 -5.26 8.20 3.13
CA MET A 58 -5.30 6.91 2.45
C MET A 58 -6.69 6.68 1.89
N ALA A 59 -6.77 6.22 0.64
CA ALA A 59 -8.03 5.83 0.02
C ALA A 59 -8.72 4.80 0.92
N GLU A 60 -10.03 4.94 1.11
CA GLU A 60 -10.82 4.11 2.01
C GLU A 60 -10.90 2.65 1.53
N THR A 61 -10.75 2.43 0.22
CA THR A 61 -10.78 1.12 -0.45
C THR A 61 -9.60 1.02 -1.42
N PRO A 62 -9.30 -0.19 -1.95
CA PRO A 62 -8.53 -0.31 -3.18
C PRO A 62 -9.18 0.52 -4.30
N VAL A 63 -8.37 0.91 -5.29
CA VAL A 63 -8.87 1.58 -6.50
C VAL A 63 -9.79 0.63 -7.25
N THR A 64 -10.99 1.08 -7.57
CA THR A 64 -12.00 0.27 -8.28
C THR A 64 -11.76 0.28 -9.79
N GLN A 65 -12.40 -0.66 -10.49
CA GLN A 65 -12.33 -0.71 -11.95
C GLN A 65 -12.87 0.57 -12.60
N ALA A 66 -13.96 1.14 -12.08
CA ALA A 66 -14.52 2.39 -12.59
C ALA A 66 -13.59 3.59 -12.36
N GLN A 67 -12.98 3.68 -11.18
CA GLN A 67 -11.99 4.72 -10.87
C GLN A 67 -10.76 4.62 -11.78
N TYR A 68 -10.23 3.41 -11.99
CA TYR A 68 -9.08 3.21 -12.87
C TYR A 68 -9.40 3.58 -14.33
N ALA A 69 -10.60 3.20 -14.81
CA ALA A 69 -11.03 3.49 -16.18
C ALA A 69 -11.14 4.99 -16.48
N ALA A 70 -11.31 5.84 -15.45
CA ALA A 70 -11.38 7.31 -15.60
C ALA A 70 -10.07 7.93 -16.15
N MET A 71 -8.93 7.24 -16.03
CA MET A 71 -7.66 7.65 -16.66
C MET A 71 -7.70 7.53 -18.20
N GLY A 72 -8.73 6.89 -18.78
CA GLY A 72 -8.89 6.76 -20.22
C GLY A 72 -8.00 5.71 -20.89
N LYS A 73 -7.31 4.87 -20.10
CA LYS A 73 -6.43 3.78 -20.61
C LYS A 73 -7.11 2.41 -20.69
N GLY A 74 -8.42 2.36 -20.51
CA GLY A 74 -9.21 1.12 -20.47
C GLY A 74 -9.13 0.38 -19.13
N ASN A 75 -9.83 -0.76 -19.03
CA ASN A 75 -9.90 -1.58 -17.82
C ASN A 75 -9.13 -2.91 -18.02
N PRO A 76 -7.96 -3.10 -17.37
CA PRO A 76 -7.14 -4.29 -17.55
C PRO A 76 -7.70 -5.53 -16.84
N SER A 77 -8.51 -5.37 -15.79
CA SER A 77 -8.99 -6.42 -14.88
C SER A 77 -9.43 -7.71 -15.57
N HIS A 78 -8.99 -8.87 -15.09
CA HIS A 78 -9.53 -10.16 -15.50
C HIS A 78 -11.04 -10.26 -15.29
N PHE A 79 -11.53 -9.85 -14.12
CA PHE A 79 -12.94 -9.92 -13.75
C PHE A 79 -13.70 -8.72 -14.31
N LYS A 80 -14.11 -8.82 -15.59
CA LYS A 80 -14.78 -7.73 -16.33
C LYS A 80 -16.18 -7.38 -15.79
N ASP A 81 -16.68 -6.23 -16.26
CA ASP A 81 -18.05 -5.73 -16.03
C ASP A 81 -18.43 -5.55 -14.55
N LYS A 82 -17.44 -5.17 -13.75
CA LYS A 82 -17.50 -5.09 -12.28
C LYS A 82 -16.97 -3.73 -11.79
N PRO A 83 -17.70 -2.63 -12.05
CA PRO A 83 -17.20 -1.27 -11.83
C PRO A 83 -16.80 -0.96 -10.38
N ASP A 84 -17.45 -1.60 -9.41
CA ASP A 84 -17.26 -1.46 -7.97
C ASP A 84 -16.30 -2.48 -7.35
N HIS A 85 -15.76 -3.41 -8.14
CA HIS A 85 -14.69 -4.31 -7.71
C HIS A 85 -13.34 -3.59 -7.76
N PRO A 86 -12.33 -4.04 -7.00
CA PRO A 86 -10.96 -3.55 -7.16
C PRO A 86 -10.48 -3.79 -8.60
N VAL A 87 -9.72 -2.84 -9.14
CA VAL A 87 -8.95 -3.06 -10.37
C VAL A 87 -7.84 -4.07 -10.08
N GLU A 88 -7.70 -5.07 -10.94
CA GLU A 88 -6.62 -6.05 -10.90
C GLU A 88 -5.98 -6.24 -12.29
N GLN A 89 -4.99 -7.11 -12.41
CA GLN A 89 -4.08 -7.17 -13.57
C GLN A 89 -3.36 -5.84 -13.86
N VAL A 90 -3.11 -5.07 -12.81
CA VAL A 90 -2.28 -3.87 -12.84
C VAL A 90 -0.92 -4.19 -12.25
N SER A 91 0.12 -3.76 -12.96
CA SER A 91 1.49 -3.82 -12.47
C SER A 91 1.76 -2.65 -11.54
N TRP A 92 2.87 -2.72 -10.80
CA TRP A 92 3.32 -1.60 -9.98
C TRP A 92 3.51 -0.33 -10.82
N LEU A 93 4.03 -0.47 -12.03
CA LEU A 93 4.21 0.65 -12.97
C LEU A 93 2.88 1.30 -13.38
N ASP A 94 1.80 0.53 -13.53
CA ASP A 94 0.48 1.10 -13.81
C ASP A 94 -0.09 1.83 -12.60
N ALA A 95 0.11 1.26 -11.40
CA ALA A 95 -0.36 1.86 -10.16
C ALA A 95 0.34 3.21 -9.91
N VAL A 96 1.64 3.31 -10.19
CA VAL A 96 2.39 4.58 -10.20
C VAL A 96 1.87 5.53 -11.29
N ALA A 97 1.64 5.04 -12.52
CA ALA A 97 1.10 5.88 -13.59
C ALA A 97 -0.30 6.42 -13.27
N PHE A 98 -1.12 5.68 -12.52
CA PHE A 98 -2.41 6.16 -12.02
C PHE A 98 -2.22 7.23 -10.96
N ALA A 99 -1.28 7.06 -10.02
CA ALA A 99 -0.96 8.08 -9.02
C ALA A 99 -0.43 9.38 -9.67
N ASP A 100 0.42 9.26 -10.69
CA ASP A 100 0.87 10.40 -11.50
C ASP A 100 -0.29 11.11 -12.19
N TRP A 101 -1.20 10.36 -12.82
CA TRP A 101 -2.38 10.94 -13.45
C TRP A 101 -3.24 11.70 -12.45
N VAL A 102 -3.44 11.15 -11.25
CA VAL A 102 -4.11 11.86 -10.15
C VAL A 102 -3.39 13.18 -9.83
N ALA A 103 -2.08 13.12 -9.59
CA ALA A 103 -1.31 14.29 -9.16
C ALA A 103 -1.22 15.39 -10.22
N ASN A 104 -1.32 15.05 -11.52
CA ASN A 104 -1.16 16.00 -12.61
C ASN A 104 -2.50 16.46 -13.19
N ASP A 105 -3.36 15.52 -13.56
CA ASP A 105 -4.61 15.81 -14.28
C ASP A 105 -5.75 16.17 -13.32
N ARG A 106 -5.62 15.82 -12.03
CA ARG A 106 -6.66 16.00 -11.02
C ARG A 106 -6.19 16.78 -9.79
N ALA A 107 -5.06 17.47 -9.90
CA ALA A 107 -4.48 18.28 -8.83
C ALA A 107 -5.48 19.28 -8.22
N ALA A 108 -6.34 19.89 -9.05
CA ALA A 108 -7.33 20.87 -8.60
C ALA A 108 -8.44 20.27 -7.70
N GLU A 109 -8.59 18.95 -7.68
CA GLU A 109 -9.58 18.22 -6.88
C GLU A 109 -8.95 17.58 -5.63
N MET A 110 -7.62 17.60 -5.52
CA MET A 110 -6.92 17.12 -4.32
C MET A 110 -7.23 18.03 -3.12
N PRO A 111 -7.16 17.50 -1.88
CA PRO A 111 -7.32 18.32 -0.69
C PRO A 111 -6.38 19.51 -0.71
N GLU A 112 -6.85 20.66 -0.22
CA GLU A 112 -6.00 21.83 -0.04
C GLU A 112 -4.75 21.47 0.77
N GLY A 113 -3.58 21.81 0.23
CA GLY A 113 -2.29 21.52 0.82
C GLY A 113 -1.76 20.11 0.57
N CYS A 114 -2.43 19.27 -0.22
CA CYS A 114 -1.85 18.03 -0.73
C CYS A 114 -1.23 18.24 -2.12
N ASP A 115 0.04 17.88 -2.25
CA ASP A 115 0.82 18.10 -3.48
C ASP A 115 1.34 16.79 -4.11
N LEU A 116 1.11 15.66 -3.44
CA LEU A 116 1.57 14.36 -3.90
C LEU A 116 0.46 13.31 -3.79
N ALA A 117 0.26 12.54 -4.86
CA ALA A 117 -0.45 11.28 -4.83
C ALA A 117 0.52 10.15 -5.13
N CYS A 118 0.45 9.07 -4.35
CA CYS A 118 1.40 7.96 -4.45
C CYS A 118 0.81 6.64 -3.94
N LEU A 119 1.55 5.55 -4.10
CA LEU A 119 1.28 4.30 -3.38
C LEU A 119 1.70 4.45 -1.90
N PRO A 120 1.08 3.72 -0.95
CA PRO A 120 1.57 3.68 0.41
C PRO A 120 2.96 3.03 0.48
N THR A 121 3.77 3.42 1.46
CA THR A 121 4.88 2.57 1.91
C THR A 121 4.33 1.30 2.56
N GLU A 122 5.15 0.27 2.69
CA GLU A 122 4.84 -0.87 3.56
C GLU A 122 4.52 -0.43 4.99
N ALA A 123 5.25 0.56 5.51
CA ALA A 123 5.08 1.05 6.87
C ALA A 123 3.74 1.76 7.05
N GLU A 124 3.39 2.68 6.15
CA GLU A 124 2.09 3.37 6.12
C GLU A 124 0.95 2.37 5.94
N TRP A 125 1.12 1.40 5.03
CA TRP A 125 0.11 0.37 4.80
C TRP A 125 -0.12 -0.48 6.06
N GLU A 126 0.94 -0.98 6.71
CA GLU A 126 0.79 -1.81 7.91
C GLU A 126 0.23 -1.03 9.09
N TYR A 127 0.70 0.21 9.28
CA TYR A 127 0.18 1.11 10.29
C TYR A 127 -1.32 1.32 10.10
N ALA A 128 -1.72 1.64 8.87
CA ALA A 128 -3.11 1.90 8.53
C ALA A 128 -3.97 0.65 8.61
N CYS A 129 -3.45 -0.52 8.21
CA CYS A 129 -4.11 -1.82 8.31
C CYS A 129 -4.42 -2.17 9.76
N ARG A 130 -3.41 -2.07 10.64
CA ARG A 130 -3.51 -2.38 12.07
C ARG A 130 -4.41 -1.41 12.80
N ALA A 131 -4.37 -0.13 12.44
CA ALA A 131 -5.20 0.93 13.03
C ALA A 131 -5.23 0.89 14.58
N GLY A 132 -4.06 0.65 15.18
CA GLY A 132 -3.85 0.56 16.63
C GLY A 132 -3.87 -0.85 17.24
N THR A 133 -4.19 -1.89 16.48
CA THR A 133 -4.14 -3.28 16.98
C THR A 133 -2.77 -3.94 16.76
N GLU A 134 -2.52 -5.00 17.50
CA GLU A 134 -1.29 -5.81 17.41
C GLU A 134 -1.55 -7.26 16.93
N THR A 135 -2.80 -7.58 16.65
CA THR A 135 -3.31 -8.90 16.23
C THR A 135 -2.93 -9.24 14.79
N GLU A 136 -3.21 -10.48 14.37
CA GLU A 136 -3.03 -10.96 12.99
C GLU A 136 -3.86 -10.14 11.99
N TYR A 137 -5.10 -9.83 12.36
CA TYR A 137 -6.04 -8.99 11.61
C TYR A 137 -6.54 -7.88 12.53
N TRP A 138 -6.99 -6.75 11.99
CA TRP A 138 -7.49 -5.66 12.86
C TRP A 138 -8.70 -6.09 13.71
N SER A 139 -9.44 -7.12 13.27
CA SER A 139 -10.58 -7.70 13.98
C SER A 139 -10.21 -8.72 15.06
N GLY A 140 -8.97 -9.20 15.11
CA GLY A 140 -8.53 -10.24 16.05
C GLY A 140 -7.56 -11.24 15.42
N ASP A 141 -7.38 -12.39 16.09
CA ASP A 141 -6.51 -13.47 15.65
C ASP A 141 -7.30 -14.66 15.10
N GLY A 142 -6.74 -15.36 14.11
CA GLY A 142 -7.32 -16.57 13.52
C GLY A 142 -8.32 -16.33 12.39
N GLU A 143 -8.60 -17.40 11.64
CA GLU A 143 -9.42 -17.34 10.41
C GLU A 143 -10.85 -16.80 10.65
N ALA A 144 -11.41 -17.03 11.85
CA ALA A 144 -12.73 -16.51 12.21
C ALA A 144 -12.74 -14.98 12.23
N ALA A 145 -11.69 -14.35 12.79
CA ALA A 145 -11.56 -12.89 12.80
C ALA A 145 -11.37 -12.35 11.38
N LEU A 146 -10.60 -13.03 10.52
CA LEU A 146 -10.44 -12.67 9.12
C LEU A 146 -11.77 -12.74 8.34
N ALA A 147 -12.57 -13.79 8.54
CA ALA A 147 -13.84 -13.98 7.83
C ALA A 147 -14.86 -12.84 8.04
N GLU A 148 -14.77 -12.13 9.16
CA GLU A 148 -15.60 -10.97 9.45
C GLU A 148 -15.27 -9.74 8.59
N VAL A 149 -14.02 -9.62 8.11
CA VAL A 149 -13.48 -8.38 7.55
C VAL A 149 -12.79 -8.53 6.20
N GLY A 150 -12.61 -9.77 5.72
CA GLY A 150 -11.83 -10.06 4.53
C GLY A 150 -12.45 -11.09 3.59
N TRP A 151 -12.01 -11.03 2.34
CA TRP A 151 -12.30 -12.00 1.28
C TRP A 151 -11.04 -12.80 0.98
N PHE A 152 -11.06 -14.11 1.23
CA PHE A 152 -9.87 -14.96 1.13
C PHE A 152 -10.26 -16.42 0.91
N GLY A 153 -9.29 -17.24 0.48
CA GLY A 153 -9.38 -18.69 0.46
C GLY A 153 -10.33 -19.28 -0.58
N GLU A 154 -10.78 -18.50 -1.56
CA GLU A 154 -11.61 -18.99 -2.64
C GLU A 154 -10.83 -19.86 -3.63
N GLU A 155 -11.55 -20.64 -4.43
CA GLU A 155 -10.95 -21.55 -5.39
C GLU A 155 -10.53 -20.84 -6.68
N TRP A 156 -9.32 -21.15 -7.16
CA TRP A 156 -8.83 -20.63 -8.43
C TRP A 156 -9.71 -21.11 -9.59
N GLY A 157 -10.18 -20.17 -10.42
CA GLY A 157 -10.99 -20.44 -11.61
C GLY A 157 -12.50 -20.44 -11.38
N SER A 158 -12.97 -20.47 -10.13
CA SER A 158 -14.38 -20.32 -9.76
C SER A 158 -14.65 -19.14 -8.82
N GLY A 159 -13.65 -18.69 -8.06
CA GLY A 159 -13.71 -17.49 -7.23
C GLY A 159 -13.46 -16.18 -8.00
N SER A 160 -13.62 -15.06 -7.30
CA SER A 160 -13.40 -13.72 -7.86
C SER A 160 -13.07 -12.66 -6.81
N THR A 161 -12.62 -11.49 -7.25
CA THR A 161 -12.70 -10.28 -6.41
C THR A 161 -14.14 -9.99 -6.01
N HIS A 162 -14.33 -9.16 -4.99
CA HIS A 162 -15.65 -8.72 -4.51
C HIS A 162 -15.78 -7.20 -4.59
N PRO A 163 -17.01 -6.65 -4.66
CA PRO A 163 -17.23 -5.22 -4.56
C PRO A 163 -16.53 -4.65 -3.32
N VAL A 164 -15.87 -3.51 -3.46
CA VAL A 164 -15.23 -2.85 -2.31
C VAL A 164 -16.27 -2.51 -1.25
N ARG A 165 -15.89 -2.57 0.04
CA ARG A 165 -16.79 -2.37 1.19
C ARG A 165 -17.98 -3.33 1.28
N SER A 166 -17.98 -4.41 0.52
CA SER A 166 -19.03 -5.45 0.64
C SER A 166 -18.98 -6.18 1.99
N LYS A 167 -17.80 -6.23 2.63
CA LYS A 167 -17.68 -6.53 4.06
C LYS A 167 -17.97 -5.26 4.85
N MET A 168 -19.01 -5.27 5.68
CA MET A 168 -19.59 -4.07 6.29
C MET A 168 -18.76 -3.39 7.40
N ARG A 169 -17.54 -3.87 7.70
CA ARG A 169 -16.73 -3.35 8.81
C ARG A 169 -15.42 -2.75 8.32
N ALA A 170 -15.31 -1.43 8.47
CA ALA A 170 -14.04 -0.73 8.38
C ALA A 170 -13.20 -1.00 9.63
N ASN A 171 -11.88 -0.90 9.49
CA ASN A 171 -11.00 -0.87 10.65
C ASN A 171 -11.14 0.45 11.45
N PRO A 172 -10.52 0.61 12.63
CA PRO A 172 -10.63 1.83 13.43
C PRO A 172 -10.22 3.15 12.75
N PHE A 173 -9.45 3.10 11.65
CA PHE A 173 -9.14 4.28 10.82
C PHE A 173 -10.14 4.52 9.69
N GLY A 174 -11.16 3.67 9.58
CA GLY A 174 -12.23 3.79 8.59
C GLY A 174 -11.85 3.24 7.22
N LEU A 175 -10.89 2.31 7.14
CA LEU A 175 -10.46 1.67 5.90
C LEU A 175 -11.10 0.29 5.74
N PHE A 176 -11.42 -0.07 4.49
CA PHE A 176 -12.01 -1.35 4.09
C PHE A 176 -11.03 -2.16 3.25
N ASP A 177 -11.31 -3.47 3.17
CA ASP A 177 -10.60 -4.42 2.32
C ASP A 177 -9.08 -4.46 2.59
N MET A 178 -8.66 -4.16 3.83
CA MET A 178 -7.24 -4.24 4.25
C MET A 178 -6.73 -5.67 4.43
N HIS A 179 -7.62 -6.67 4.35
CA HIS A 179 -7.32 -8.09 4.52
C HIS A 179 -8.03 -8.91 3.44
N GLY A 180 -7.32 -9.29 2.39
CA GLY A 180 -7.86 -10.04 1.25
C GLY A 180 -8.43 -9.15 0.14
N ASN A 181 -9.33 -9.72 -0.67
CA ASN A 181 -9.83 -9.16 -1.92
C ASN A 181 -8.72 -9.04 -2.98
N VAL A 182 -7.78 -8.11 -2.85
CA VAL A 182 -6.59 -8.03 -3.74
C VAL A 182 -5.33 -7.72 -2.94
N TRP A 183 -4.21 -8.26 -3.38
CA TRP A 183 -2.92 -7.72 -2.97
C TRP A 183 -2.82 -6.26 -3.36
N GLU A 184 -2.20 -5.44 -2.51
CA GLU A 184 -2.03 -4.02 -2.78
C GLU A 184 -0.55 -3.66 -2.93
N TRP A 185 -0.20 -3.10 -4.10
CA TRP A 185 1.14 -2.60 -4.37
C TRP A 185 1.53 -1.50 -3.37
N CYS A 186 2.70 -1.67 -2.76
CA CYS A 186 3.38 -0.63 -1.98
C CYS A 186 4.48 0.01 -2.82
N HIS A 187 4.92 1.20 -2.41
CA HIS A 187 6.02 1.91 -3.04
C HIS A 187 7.36 1.19 -2.89
N ASP A 188 7.61 0.59 -1.72
CA ASP A 188 8.90 0.01 -1.34
C ASP A 188 9.36 -1.06 -2.32
N GLU A 189 10.66 -1.03 -2.64
CA GLU A 189 11.33 -2.22 -3.15
C GLU A 189 11.35 -3.30 -2.05
N PHE A 190 11.00 -4.52 -2.44
CA PHE A 190 10.98 -5.63 -1.50
C PHE A 190 12.41 -6.01 -1.12
N GLN A 191 12.72 -5.83 0.16
CA GLN A 191 13.93 -6.38 0.76
C GLN A 191 13.60 -7.68 1.50
N GLN A 192 14.51 -8.66 1.42
CA GLN A 192 14.37 -9.94 2.12
C GLN A 192 14.51 -9.82 3.64
N THR A 193 15.37 -8.91 4.11
CA THR A 193 15.68 -8.75 5.55
C THR A 193 15.61 -7.27 5.99
N PRO A 194 14.50 -6.55 5.68
CA PRO A 194 14.42 -5.10 5.84
C PRO A 194 14.55 -4.63 7.29
N TYR A 195 14.21 -5.49 8.25
CA TYR A 195 14.10 -5.10 9.65
C TYR A 195 15.35 -5.43 10.45
N ARG A 196 16.28 -6.23 9.89
CA ARG A 196 17.48 -6.70 10.60
C ARG A 196 18.38 -5.54 11.05
N ASP A 197 18.44 -4.49 10.24
CA ASP A 197 19.31 -3.34 10.46
C ASP A 197 18.56 -2.15 11.11
N ARG A 198 17.34 -2.37 11.64
CA ARG A 198 16.48 -1.33 12.27
C ARG A 198 16.15 -1.60 13.76
N PRO A 199 17.13 -1.85 14.65
CA PRO A 199 16.86 -2.24 16.03
C PRO A 199 16.34 -1.12 16.96
N GLY A 200 16.42 0.15 16.55
CA GLY A 200 16.18 1.34 17.42
C GLY A 200 14.85 2.06 17.22
N GLY A 201 13.95 1.51 16.39
CA GLY A 201 12.77 2.21 15.93
C GLY A 201 13.07 2.96 14.62
N ALA A 202 12.30 2.68 13.57
CA ALA A 202 12.40 3.38 12.30
C ALA A 202 11.39 4.54 12.25
N MET A 203 11.71 5.58 11.50
CA MET A 203 10.74 6.60 11.13
C MET A 203 10.29 6.35 9.70
N ASP A 204 9.05 6.68 9.38
CA ASP A 204 8.64 6.77 7.99
C ASP A 204 9.46 7.83 7.25
N THR A 205 9.56 7.68 5.94
CA THR A 205 10.17 8.73 5.12
C THR A 205 9.20 9.91 5.10
N GLY A 206 9.68 11.07 5.56
CA GLY A 206 8.89 12.31 5.54
C GLY A 206 8.60 12.76 4.11
N TRP A 207 7.78 13.82 3.93
CA TRP A 207 7.35 14.27 2.60
C TRP A 207 8.50 14.51 1.61
N ASP A 208 9.57 15.20 2.01
CA ASP A 208 10.68 15.55 1.11
C ASP A 208 11.39 14.31 0.56
N GLU A 209 11.70 13.35 1.44
CA GLU A 209 12.31 12.08 1.07
C GLU A 209 11.34 11.25 0.24
N ARG A 210 10.06 11.26 0.60
CA ARG A 210 9.01 10.56 -0.14
C ARG A 210 8.87 11.09 -1.57
N LEU A 211 8.90 12.41 -1.75
CA LEU A 211 8.84 13.02 -3.07
C LEU A 211 10.10 12.70 -3.88
N ALA A 212 11.28 12.79 -3.26
CA ALA A 212 12.54 12.46 -3.93
C ALA A 212 12.56 11.00 -4.40
N ASP A 213 12.23 10.06 -3.52
CA ASP A 213 12.14 8.62 -3.83
C ASP A 213 11.14 8.36 -4.94
N TYR A 214 9.97 9.01 -4.90
CA TYR A 214 8.95 8.89 -5.93
C TYR A 214 9.45 9.40 -7.29
N GLN A 215 10.12 10.56 -7.33
CA GLN A 215 10.69 11.12 -8.55
C GLN A 215 11.81 10.26 -9.12
N GLU A 216 12.68 9.73 -8.27
CA GLU A 216 13.77 8.83 -8.67
C GLU A 216 13.20 7.53 -9.24
N GLN A 217 12.25 6.90 -8.55
CA GLN A 217 11.66 5.65 -9.02
C GLN A 217 10.86 5.83 -10.31
N ARG A 218 10.20 6.97 -10.50
CA ARG A 218 9.57 7.33 -11.78
C ARG A 218 10.60 7.36 -12.92
N ALA A 219 11.81 7.85 -12.65
CA ALA A 219 12.91 7.81 -13.62
C ALA A 219 13.46 6.38 -13.85
N LEU A 220 13.35 5.50 -12.85
CA LEU A 220 13.74 4.09 -12.91
C LEU A 220 12.65 3.14 -13.44
N THR A 221 11.52 3.65 -13.94
CA THR A 221 10.40 2.86 -14.50
C THR A 221 10.75 1.93 -15.67
N SER A 222 12.02 1.92 -16.09
CA SER A 222 12.59 0.96 -17.04
C SER A 222 13.13 -0.33 -16.41
N ASP A 223 13.38 -0.37 -15.10
CA ASP A 223 13.86 -1.58 -14.41
C ASP A 223 12.72 -2.49 -13.97
N VAL A 224 12.26 -3.27 -14.94
CA VAL A 224 11.24 -4.31 -14.80
C VAL A 224 11.67 -5.50 -13.91
N SER A 225 12.95 -5.55 -13.49
CA SER A 225 13.49 -6.63 -12.66
C SER A 225 13.33 -6.39 -11.15
N SER A 226 13.07 -5.14 -10.74
CA SER A 226 12.85 -4.79 -9.33
C SER A 226 11.62 -5.51 -8.75
N LEU A 227 11.81 -6.15 -7.58
CA LEU A 227 10.72 -6.77 -6.83
C LEU A 227 10.09 -5.70 -5.93
N ARG A 228 8.77 -5.51 -6.04
CA ARG A 228 8.04 -4.51 -5.25
C ARG A 228 7.21 -5.18 -4.17
N SER A 229 7.11 -4.52 -3.01
CA SER A 229 6.36 -5.04 -1.87
C SER A 229 4.85 -5.02 -2.15
N LEU A 230 4.16 -6.03 -1.63
CA LEU A 230 2.71 -6.16 -1.67
C LEU A 230 2.19 -6.51 -0.28
N ARG A 231 0.99 -6.03 0.04
CA ARG A 231 0.35 -6.26 1.34
C ARG A 231 -1.11 -6.70 1.19
N GLY A 232 -1.65 -7.28 2.26
CA GLY A 232 -3.09 -7.52 2.40
C GLY A 232 -3.58 -8.91 2.03
N GLY A 233 -2.91 -9.64 1.13
CA GLY A 233 -3.43 -10.89 0.58
C GLY A 233 -4.61 -10.66 -0.38
N SER A 234 -5.07 -11.71 -1.06
CA SER A 234 -6.16 -11.62 -2.02
C SER A 234 -7.35 -12.54 -1.74
N TRP A 235 -8.40 -12.44 -2.56
CA TRP A 235 -9.57 -13.32 -2.57
C TRP A 235 -9.20 -14.81 -2.65
N PHE A 236 -8.10 -15.14 -3.30
CA PHE A 236 -7.63 -16.51 -3.52
C PHE A 236 -6.76 -17.04 -2.36
N ASP A 237 -6.12 -16.16 -1.61
CA ASP A 237 -5.05 -16.54 -0.70
C ASP A 237 -5.53 -17.22 0.59
N ALA A 238 -4.67 -18.05 1.16
CA ALA A 238 -4.91 -18.59 2.50
C ALA A 238 -4.84 -17.49 3.57
N ALA A 239 -5.57 -17.66 4.67
CA ALA A 239 -5.66 -16.68 5.76
C ALA A 239 -4.30 -16.16 6.26
N ARG A 240 -3.28 -17.03 6.32
CA ARG A 240 -1.90 -16.69 6.72
C ARG A 240 -1.30 -15.53 5.91
N LEU A 241 -1.66 -15.42 4.62
CA LEU A 241 -1.12 -14.42 3.69
C LEU A 241 -1.86 -13.07 3.81
N CYS A 242 -3.02 -13.06 4.46
CA CYS A 242 -3.83 -11.85 4.64
C CYS A 242 -3.57 -11.14 5.98
N ARG A 243 -2.60 -11.59 6.78
CA ARG A 243 -2.26 -10.97 8.07
C ARG A 243 -1.70 -9.56 7.86
N SER A 244 -1.91 -8.65 8.82
CA SER A 244 -1.39 -7.27 8.76
C SER A 244 0.11 -7.20 8.47
N ALA A 245 0.88 -8.10 9.07
CA ALA A 245 2.35 -8.12 8.93
C ALA A 245 2.83 -8.81 7.65
N PHE A 246 1.99 -9.58 6.95
CA PHE A 246 2.49 -10.41 5.86
C PHE A 246 3.02 -9.56 4.70
N ARG A 247 4.18 -9.95 4.18
CA ARG A 247 4.88 -9.23 3.10
C ARG A 247 4.95 -10.08 1.85
N GLY A 248 4.13 -9.73 0.86
CA GLY A 248 4.20 -10.26 -0.50
C GLY A 248 5.23 -9.51 -1.35
N ARG A 249 5.58 -10.09 -2.50
CA ARG A 249 6.41 -9.43 -3.52
C ARG A 249 6.10 -9.93 -4.91
N LEU A 250 6.27 -9.07 -5.90
CA LEU A 250 6.22 -9.44 -7.31
C LEU A 250 7.04 -8.44 -8.14
N GLY A 251 7.53 -8.87 -9.30
CA GLY A 251 8.28 -8.00 -10.21
C GLY A 251 7.42 -6.83 -10.70
N ALA A 252 8.00 -5.63 -10.77
CA ALA A 252 7.30 -4.37 -10.97
C ALA A 252 6.43 -4.31 -12.24
N ALA A 253 6.77 -5.08 -13.29
CA ALA A 253 6.05 -5.12 -14.57
C ALA A 253 5.02 -6.26 -14.68
N ARG A 254 4.95 -7.15 -13.68
CA ARG A 254 4.04 -8.31 -13.70
C ARG A 254 2.61 -7.88 -13.37
N ARG A 255 1.65 -8.56 -13.97
CA ARG A 255 0.21 -8.35 -13.80
C ARG A 255 -0.44 -9.69 -13.49
N LEU A 256 -1.21 -9.77 -12.40
CA LEU A 256 -1.91 -10.98 -11.97
C LEU A 256 -3.34 -10.64 -11.55
N GLY A 257 -4.23 -11.64 -11.61
CA GLY A 257 -5.69 -11.50 -11.46
C GLY A 257 -6.18 -11.12 -10.07
N ASP A 258 -5.27 -10.92 -9.13
CA ASP A 258 -5.54 -10.72 -7.72
C ASP A 258 -4.64 -9.61 -7.12
N PHE A 259 -4.01 -8.80 -7.99
CA PHE A 259 -3.06 -7.74 -7.63
C PHE A 259 -3.62 -6.39 -8.09
N GLY A 260 -3.94 -5.55 -7.12
CA GLY A 260 -4.43 -4.18 -7.28
C GLY A 260 -3.58 -3.21 -6.46
N PHE A 261 -4.18 -2.09 -6.06
CA PHE A 261 -3.50 -1.06 -5.25
C PHE A 261 -4.50 -0.13 -4.59
N ARG A 262 -4.02 0.65 -3.61
CA ARG A 262 -4.72 1.82 -3.07
C ARG A 262 -3.84 3.05 -3.14
N LEU A 263 -4.47 4.22 -3.08
CA LEU A 263 -3.78 5.50 -3.20
C LEU A 263 -3.60 6.18 -1.85
N CYS A 264 -2.50 6.91 -1.69
CA CYS A 264 -2.29 7.88 -0.64
C CYS A 264 -2.15 9.30 -1.22
N LEU A 265 -2.59 10.30 -0.46
CA LEU A 265 -2.31 11.71 -0.74
C LEU A 265 -1.53 12.30 0.45
N LEU A 266 -0.39 12.93 0.16
CA LEU A 266 0.46 13.51 1.19
C LEU A 266 0.38 15.04 1.17
N PRO A 267 0.27 15.68 2.35
CA PRO A 267 0.38 17.13 2.46
C PRO A 267 1.76 17.59 1.96
N GLY A 268 1.81 18.64 1.14
CA GLY A 268 3.04 19.31 0.75
C GLY A 268 3.82 19.86 1.95
N PRO A 269 5.07 20.31 1.73
CA PRO A 269 5.84 20.94 2.77
C PRO A 269 5.05 22.17 3.24
N LYS A 270 4.92 22.35 4.56
CA LYS A 270 4.36 23.59 5.10
C LYS A 270 5.25 24.72 4.60
N GLU A 271 4.70 25.71 3.91
CA GLU A 271 5.41 26.98 3.71
C GLU A 271 5.89 27.43 5.10
N GLN A 272 7.20 27.41 5.31
CA GLN A 272 7.77 28.05 6.47
C GLN A 272 7.39 29.52 6.33
N ALA A 273 6.60 30.03 7.28
CA ALA A 273 6.32 31.45 7.38
C ALA A 273 7.65 32.20 7.21
N GLY A 274 7.75 32.97 6.12
CA GLY A 274 9.01 33.30 5.50
C GLY A 274 10.05 33.89 6.45
N SER A 275 11.21 33.24 6.53
CA SER A 275 12.46 33.93 6.85
C SER A 275 13.23 34.11 5.55
N GLY A 276 13.18 35.32 4.98
CA GLY A 276 13.98 35.65 3.82
C GLY A 276 15.47 35.56 4.14
N ALA A 277 16.23 34.85 3.29
CA ALA A 277 17.64 35.13 3.07
C ALA A 277 18.10 34.54 1.73
N GLN A 278 18.69 35.40 0.92
CA GLN A 278 19.31 35.10 -0.38
C GLN A 278 20.60 34.28 -0.24
N GLY A 279 20.84 33.41 -1.23
CA GLY A 279 22.11 33.38 -1.96
C GLY A 279 23.10 32.25 -1.62
N GLY A 280 23.47 31.46 -2.64
CA GLY A 280 24.75 30.75 -2.64
C GLY A 280 24.81 29.45 -3.46
N ARG A 281 25.06 29.56 -4.77
CA ARG A 281 25.46 28.44 -5.65
C ARG A 281 26.84 27.85 -5.27
N ARG A 282 26.98 26.52 -5.37
CA ARG A 282 28.12 25.69 -5.85
C ARG A 282 27.71 24.22 -5.60
N GLY A 283 27.79 23.23 -6.48
CA GLY A 283 28.63 22.99 -7.66
C GLY A 283 29.61 21.84 -7.36
N GLY A 284 29.36 20.64 -7.88
CA GLY A 284 30.35 19.54 -7.90
C GLY A 284 29.75 18.14 -7.76
N GLY A 285 29.65 17.40 -8.87
CA GLY A 285 29.25 15.99 -8.91
C GLY A 285 30.44 15.04 -8.98
N THR A 286 30.16 13.75 -8.76
CA THR A 286 30.89 12.59 -9.31
C THR A 286 30.00 11.35 -9.23
N GLU A 287 29.85 10.68 -10.37
CA GLU A 287 29.22 9.37 -10.57
C GLU A 287 30.12 8.18 -10.15
N PRO A 288 29.55 6.95 -10.05
CA PRO A 288 30.06 5.87 -9.20
C PRO A 288 30.85 4.77 -9.94
N LYS A 289 31.41 3.82 -9.19
CA LYS A 289 31.98 2.56 -9.71
C LYS A 289 31.18 1.34 -9.26
N PRO A 290 31.12 0.28 -10.09
CA PRO A 290 30.13 -0.80 -9.99
C PRO A 290 30.60 -1.94 -9.08
N THR A 291 29.67 -2.69 -8.50
CA THR A 291 29.98 -3.98 -7.85
C THR A 291 29.03 -5.09 -8.27
N GLU A 292 29.58 -6.29 -8.22
CA GLU A 292 29.23 -7.51 -8.93
C GLU A 292 27.88 -8.15 -8.53
N GLN A 293 27.26 -8.79 -9.53
CA GLN A 293 26.07 -9.61 -9.41
C GLN A 293 26.41 -10.95 -8.74
N GLY A 294 25.85 -11.18 -7.54
CA GLY A 294 25.76 -12.50 -6.92
C GLY A 294 24.35 -13.05 -7.11
N GLY A 295 24.21 -14.12 -7.89
CA GLY A 295 22.93 -14.78 -8.15
C GLY A 295 22.35 -15.43 -6.89
N ALA A 296 21.06 -15.19 -6.63
CA ALA A 296 20.29 -15.88 -5.60
C ALA A 296 18.95 -16.36 -6.17
N GLY A 297 18.67 -17.65 -5.92
CA GLY A 297 17.60 -18.42 -6.53
C GLY A 297 16.19 -17.87 -6.32
N VAL A 298 15.38 -18.06 -7.36
CA VAL A 298 13.95 -17.76 -7.42
C VAL A 298 13.19 -18.77 -6.57
N VAL A 299 12.52 -18.31 -5.51
CA VAL A 299 11.43 -19.09 -4.89
C VAL A 299 10.13 -18.59 -5.51
N ASN A 300 9.58 -19.38 -6.43
CA ASN A 300 8.26 -19.17 -7.00
C ASN A 300 7.21 -19.39 -5.91
N LEU A 301 6.31 -18.42 -5.71
CA LEU A 301 5.05 -18.64 -4.99
C LEU A 301 4.14 -19.49 -5.87
N ARG A 302 4.40 -20.80 -5.93
CA ARG A 302 3.43 -21.81 -6.34
C ARG A 302 3.15 -22.66 -5.11
N ALA A 303 1.91 -22.61 -4.64
CA ALA A 303 1.43 -23.37 -3.51
C ALA A 303 1.60 -24.88 -3.74
N GLU A 304 2.40 -25.53 -2.91
CA GLU A 304 2.22 -26.96 -2.64
C GLU A 304 0.99 -27.11 -1.74
N ARG A 305 -0.12 -27.60 -2.29
CA ARG A 305 -1.17 -28.24 -1.50
C ARG A 305 -1.22 -29.72 -1.91
N GLY A 306 -0.72 -30.58 -1.03
CA GLY A 306 -0.99 -32.02 -1.10
C GLY A 306 -2.50 -32.29 -0.91
N PRO A 307 -3.03 -33.37 -1.51
CA PRO A 307 -4.46 -33.69 -1.45
C PRO A 307 -4.87 -34.03 0.00
N ARG A 308 -5.95 -33.41 0.49
CA ARG A 308 -6.59 -33.82 1.76
C ARG A 308 -7.30 -35.17 1.59
N PRO A 309 -7.25 -36.07 2.58
CA PRO A 309 -7.96 -37.34 2.52
C PRO A 309 -9.48 -37.11 2.61
N ARG A 310 -10.23 -37.91 1.84
CA ARG A 310 -11.70 -37.93 1.88
C ARG A 310 -12.19 -38.51 3.21
N PRO A 311 -13.31 -38.01 3.78
CA PRO A 311 -13.92 -38.66 4.92
C PRO A 311 -14.54 -40.00 4.49
N SER A 312 -14.22 -41.05 5.24
CA SER A 312 -14.88 -42.36 5.15
C SER A 312 -16.32 -42.24 5.62
N ALA A 313 -17.24 -42.82 4.83
CA ALA A 313 -18.60 -43.17 5.26
C ALA A 313 -18.57 -44.31 6.27
#